data_AF-A6N0T7-F1
#
_entry.id   AF-A6N0T7-F1
#
_cell.length_a   1.000
_cell.length_b   1.000
_cell.length_c   1.000
_cell.angle_alpha   90.00
_cell.angle_beta   90.00
_cell.angle_gamma   90.00
#
_symmetry.space_group_name_H-M   'P 1'
#
loop_
_entity.id
_entity.type
_entity.pdbx_description
1 polymer ?
#
loop_
_entity_poly.entity_id
_entity_poly.type
_entity_poly.pdbx_seq_one_letter_code
_entity_poly.pdbx_strand_id
1 'polypeptide(L)'
;AKQKPGPEASIQDLASRAASRYMASTVKSVKTPKTAYDFEVSWRALSNDTAKQTQLLKSIPPSSLPEIFKNALSAAFLIDIVKCTTSIFREDTMLAVSILENLAKVLRFDLIIMCLSSMHKSELRKVWDQIFLAETASADQVEALRQLRAKYIQEGLQDNMFTSN
;
A
#
# COMPACT_ATOMS: atom_id res chain seq x y z
N ALA A 1 -12.65 58.13 -11.40
CA ALA A 1 -12.19 57.31 -12.55
C ALA A 1 -12.40 55.84 -12.19
N LYS A 2 -13.21 55.08 -12.96
CA LYS A 2 -13.41 53.64 -12.77
C LYS A 2 -12.50 52.90 -13.75
N GLN A 3 -11.41 52.31 -13.27
CA GLN A 3 -10.59 51.41 -14.09
C GLN A 3 -11.27 50.06 -14.18
N LYS A 4 -11.58 49.67 -15.43
CA LYS A 4 -12.07 48.36 -15.82
C LYS A 4 -10.84 47.44 -15.87
N PRO A 5 -10.77 46.34 -15.09
CA PRO A 5 -9.64 45.43 -15.16
C PRO A 5 -9.59 44.79 -16.57
N GLY A 6 -8.40 44.80 -17.17
CA GLY A 6 -8.15 44.29 -18.51
C GLY A 6 -8.36 42.78 -18.64
N PRO A 7 -8.55 42.26 -19.87
CA PRO A 7 -8.91 40.87 -20.14
C PRO A 7 -7.90 39.84 -19.63
N GLU A 8 -6.62 40.19 -19.49
CA GLU A 8 -5.56 39.27 -19.04
C GLU A 8 -5.70 38.86 -17.57
N ALA A 9 -6.04 39.78 -16.68
CA ALA A 9 -6.26 39.47 -15.26
C ALA A 9 -7.46 38.52 -15.06
N SER A 10 -8.46 38.62 -15.93
CA SER A 10 -9.65 37.77 -15.92
C SER A 10 -9.33 36.33 -16.34
N ILE A 11 -8.48 36.15 -17.36
CA ILE A 11 -8.08 34.82 -17.86
C ILE A 11 -7.18 34.11 -16.84
N GLN A 12 -6.27 34.85 -16.18
CA GLN A 12 -5.37 34.27 -15.17
C GLN A 12 -6.11 33.88 -13.88
N ASP A 13 -7.11 34.64 -13.45
CA ASP A 13 -8.00 34.26 -12.34
C ASP A 13 -8.84 33.03 -12.70
N LEU A 14 -9.40 32.99 -13.92
CA LEU A 14 -10.15 31.83 -14.42
C LEU A 14 -9.29 30.57 -14.49
N ALA A 15 -8.05 30.68 -14.97
CA ALA A 15 -7.10 29.58 -15.02
C ALA A 15 -6.71 29.12 -13.61
N SER A 16 -6.43 30.04 -12.69
CA SER A 16 -6.11 29.73 -11.28
C SER A 16 -7.27 29.06 -10.56
N ARG A 17 -8.50 29.50 -10.84
CA ARG A 17 -9.72 28.94 -10.25
C ARG A 17 -10.11 27.62 -10.88
N ALA A 18 -9.85 27.43 -12.17
CA ALA A 18 -9.97 26.14 -12.85
C ALA A 18 -8.93 25.14 -12.34
N ALA A 19 -7.67 25.55 -12.18
CA ALA A 19 -6.61 24.74 -11.57
C ALA A 19 -6.93 24.39 -10.11
N SER A 20 -7.43 25.34 -9.32
CA SER A 20 -7.85 25.10 -7.94
C SER A 20 -9.06 24.16 -7.85
N ARG A 21 -10.02 24.27 -8.78
CA ARG A 21 -11.16 23.34 -8.86
C ARG A 21 -10.74 21.98 -9.40
N TYR A 22 -9.76 21.92 -10.30
CA TYR A 22 -9.18 20.67 -10.77
C TYR A 22 -8.45 19.98 -9.61
N MET A 23 -7.58 20.69 -8.90
CA MET A 23 -6.93 20.21 -7.66
C MET A 23 -7.95 19.79 -6.60
N ALA A 24 -9.02 20.56 -6.38
CA ALA A 24 -10.08 20.21 -5.43
C ALA A 24 -10.98 19.05 -5.90
N SER A 25 -11.07 18.78 -7.21
CA SER A 25 -11.86 17.67 -7.78
C SER A 25 -11.04 16.40 -8.00
N THR A 26 -9.71 16.51 -8.15
CA THR A 26 -8.77 15.39 -8.00
C THR A 26 -8.61 15.03 -6.52
N VAL A 27 -8.71 16.01 -5.61
CA VAL A 27 -8.98 15.83 -4.18
C VAL A 27 -10.49 15.69 -3.93
N LYS A 28 -11.22 14.94 -4.76
CA LYS A 28 -12.38 14.22 -4.23
C LYS A 28 -11.80 13.26 -3.22
N SER A 29 -11.79 13.69 -1.95
CA SER A 29 -11.24 12.93 -0.84
C SER A 29 -11.81 11.52 -0.92
N VAL A 30 -11.00 10.58 -1.40
CA VAL A 30 -11.22 9.19 -1.05
C VAL A 30 -11.16 9.23 0.46
N LYS A 31 -12.32 9.12 1.11
CA LYS A 31 -12.38 9.21 2.56
C LYS A 31 -11.42 8.16 3.07
N THR A 32 -10.36 8.58 3.76
CA THR A 32 -9.35 7.66 4.27
C THR A 32 -10.09 6.56 5.05
N PRO A 33 -9.98 5.29 4.63
CA PRO A 33 -10.68 4.21 5.29
C PRO A 33 -10.35 4.18 6.79
N LYS A 34 -11.38 4.12 7.62
CA LYS A 34 -11.23 4.00 9.08
C LYS A 34 -11.57 2.60 9.59
N THR A 35 -12.17 1.79 8.73
CA THR A 35 -12.59 0.42 9.02
C THR A 35 -12.15 -0.50 7.87
N ALA A 36 -12.00 -1.80 8.15
CA ALA A 36 -11.72 -2.77 7.09
C ALA A 36 -12.82 -2.81 6.02
N TYR A 37 -14.08 -2.59 6.39
CA TYR A 37 -15.18 -2.58 5.43
C TYR A 37 -15.02 -1.42 4.42
N ASP A 38 -14.78 -0.20 4.92
CA ASP A 38 -14.54 0.97 4.05
C ASP A 38 -13.33 0.74 3.15
N PHE A 39 -12.28 0.11 3.70
CA PHE A 39 -11.09 -0.24 2.94
C PHE A 39 -11.43 -1.24 1.84
N GLU A 40 -12.09 -2.36 2.18
CA GLU A 40 -12.43 -3.43 1.23
C GLU A 40 -13.29 -2.91 0.08
N VAL A 41 -14.35 -2.15 0.38
CA VAL A 41 -15.23 -1.56 -0.64
C VAL A 41 -14.41 -0.70 -1.61
N SER A 42 -13.57 0.18 -1.08
CA SER A 42 -12.73 1.07 -1.89
C SER A 42 -11.66 0.28 -2.67
N TRP A 43 -11.00 -0.68 -2.03
CA TRP A 43 -9.93 -1.48 -2.61
C TRP A 43 -10.43 -2.33 -3.78
N ARG A 44 -11.60 -2.95 -3.64
CA ARG A 44 -12.22 -3.78 -4.68
C ARG A 44 -12.72 -2.96 -5.85
N ALA A 45 -13.29 -1.76 -5.60
CA ALA A 45 -13.67 -0.83 -6.66
C ALA A 45 -12.46 -0.38 -7.52
N LEU A 46 -11.24 -0.45 -6.95
CA LEU A 46 -9.99 -0.10 -7.59
C LEU A 46 -9.17 -1.31 -8.07
N SER A 47 -9.73 -2.53 -8.04
CA SER A 47 -9.00 -3.78 -8.33
C SER A 47 -8.30 -3.85 -9.69
N ASN A 48 -8.76 -3.09 -10.69
CA ASN A 48 -8.16 -3.02 -12.02
C ASN A 48 -7.11 -1.90 -12.16
N ASP A 49 -6.83 -1.15 -11.09
CA ASP A 49 -5.93 0.01 -11.09
C ASP A 49 -5.03 0.02 -9.85
N THR A 50 -3.89 -0.67 -9.97
CA THR A 50 -2.90 -0.79 -8.90
C THR A 50 -2.33 0.58 -8.48
N ALA A 51 -2.26 1.56 -9.37
CA ALA A 51 -1.78 2.90 -9.03
C ALA A 51 -2.76 3.59 -8.08
N LYS A 52 -4.07 3.49 -8.34
CA LYS A 52 -5.10 4.02 -7.42
C LYS A 52 -5.17 3.24 -6.11
N GLN A 53 -5.00 1.92 -6.14
CA GLN A 53 -4.89 1.13 -4.89
C GLN A 53 -3.69 1.57 -4.05
N THR A 54 -2.56 1.81 -4.70
CA THR A 54 -1.36 2.35 -4.04
C THR A 54 -1.62 3.72 -3.44
N GLN A 55 -2.30 4.62 -4.17
CA GLN A 55 -2.66 5.93 -3.64
C GLN A 55 -3.63 5.85 -2.45
N LEU A 56 -4.61 4.95 -2.50
CA LEU A 56 -5.50 4.66 -1.37
C LEU A 56 -4.70 4.20 -0.16
N LEU A 57 -3.77 3.26 -0.34
CA LEU A 57 -2.92 2.76 0.74
C LEU A 57 -2.05 3.87 1.36
N LYS A 58 -1.46 4.73 0.54
CA LYS A 58 -0.67 5.90 0.99
C LYS A 58 -1.49 6.92 1.78
N SER A 59 -2.82 6.95 1.61
CA SER A 59 -3.69 7.87 2.35
C SER A 59 -3.96 7.44 3.80
N ILE A 60 -3.62 6.19 4.16
CA ILE A 60 -3.88 5.61 5.48
C ILE A 60 -2.59 5.71 6.31
N PRO A 61 -2.62 6.30 7.51
CA PRO A 61 -1.47 6.26 8.42
C PRO A 61 -1.08 4.82 8.74
N PRO A 62 0.19 4.40 8.57
CA PRO A 62 0.60 3.01 8.79
C PRO A 62 0.23 2.47 10.18
N SER A 63 0.32 3.31 11.21
CA SER A 63 -0.05 2.97 12.59
C SER A 63 -1.53 2.62 12.78
N SER A 64 -2.40 2.99 11.84
CA SER A 64 -3.84 2.67 11.88
C SER A 64 -4.16 1.31 11.25
N LEU A 65 -3.25 0.74 10.44
CA LEU A 65 -3.44 -0.54 9.76
C LEU A 65 -3.76 -1.71 10.72
N PRO A 66 -3.09 -1.86 11.89
CA PRO A 66 -3.38 -2.94 12.83
C PRO A 66 -4.84 -2.93 13.30
N GLU A 67 -5.39 -1.74 13.59
CA GLU A 67 -6.77 -1.61 14.07
C GLU A 67 -7.78 -1.71 12.93
N ILE A 68 -7.49 -1.11 11.77
CA ILE A 68 -8.33 -1.24 10.56
C ILE A 68 -8.52 -2.72 10.20
N PHE A 69 -7.44 -3.50 10.20
CA PHE A 69 -7.43 -4.88 9.73
C PHE A 69 -7.55 -5.95 10.81
N LYS A 70 -7.68 -5.56 12.09
CA LYS A 70 -7.64 -6.41 13.29
C LYS A 70 -8.18 -7.83 13.11
N ASN A 71 -9.43 -7.94 12.64
CA ASN A 71 -10.09 -9.22 12.40
C ASN A 71 -10.40 -9.51 10.92
N ALA A 72 -10.08 -8.58 10.03
CA ALA A 72 -10.55 -8.55 8.65
C ALA A 72 -9.42 -8.66 7.61
N LEU A 73 -8.16 -8.73 8.02
CA LEU A 73 -7.07 -9.09 7.12
C LEU A 73 -7.28 -10.49 6.56
N SER A 74 -7.26 -10.61 5.23
CA SER A 74 -7.28 -11.89 4.53
C SER A 74 -5.95 -12.12 3.82
N ALA A 75 -5.67 -13.37 3.44
CA ALA A 75 -4.50 -13.72 2.64
C ALA A 75 -4.45 -12.91 1.33
N ALA A 76 -5.57 -12.83 0.61
CA ALA A 76 -5.66 -12.08 -0.66
C ALA A 76 -5.32 -10.60 -0.46
N PHE A 77 -5.93 -9.95 0.55
CA PHE A 77 -5.62 -8.55 0.85
C PHE A 77 -4.17 -8.35 1.26
N LEU A 78 -3.60 -9.25 2.06
CA LEU A 78 -2.20 -9.17 2.45
C LEU A 78 -1.28 -9.20 1.22
N ILE A 79 -1.50 -10.13 0.29
CA ILE A 79 -0.69 -10.23 -0.94
C ILE A 79 -0.85 -8.98 -1.80
N ASP A 80 -2.07 -8.49 -2.01
CA ASP A 80 -2.34 -7.29 -2.82
C ASP A 80 -1.71 -6.03 -2.23
N ILE A 81 -1.79 -5.86 -0.91
CA ILE A 81 -1.19 -4.73 -0.21
C ILE A 81 0.33 -4.79 -0.34
N VAL A 82 0.93 -5.96 -0.12
CA VAL A 82 2.39 -6.16 -0.25
C VAL A 82 2.84 -5.88 -1.69
N LYS A 83 2.08 -6.31 -2.71
CA LYS A 83 2.35 -5.94 -4.12
C LYS A 83 2.37 -4.42 -4.33
N CYS A 84 1.42 -3.68 -3.75
CA CYS A 84 1.38 -2.22 -3.86
C CYS A 84 2.62 -1.56 -3.22
N THR A 85 3.19 -2.14 -2.17
CA THR A 85 4.40 -1.58 -1.55
C THR A 85 5.59 -1.53 -2.51
N THR A 86 5.68 -2.39 -3.53
CA THR A 86 6.75 -2.33 -4.55
C THR A 86 6.81 -1.00 -5.28
N SER A 87 5.66 -0.38 -5.55
CA SER A 87 5.59 0.96 -6.15
C SER A 87 5.99 2.02 -5.13
N ILE A 88 5.51 1.88 -3.89
CA ILE A 88 5.81 2.81 -2.80
C ILE A 88 7.31 2.83 -2.51
N PHE A 89 8.02 1.70 -2.56
CA PHE A 89 9.47 1.63 -2.36
C PHE A 89 10.28 2.50 -3.33
N ARG A 90 9.77 2.74 -4.55
CA ARG A 90 10.45 3.61 -5.51
C ARG A 90 10.27 5.10 -5.20
N GLU A 91 9.26 5.43 -4.41
CA GLU A 91 8.87 6.81 -4.11
C GLU A 91 9.23 7.21 -2.68
N ASP A 92 8.95 6.34 -1.72
CA ASP A 92 9.09 6.55 -0.27
C ASP A 92 9.34 5.21 0.45
N THR A 93 10.62 4.84 0.54
CA THR A 93 11.08 3.63 1.22
C THR A 93 10.63 3.56 2.68
N MET A 94 10.66 4.70 3.39
CA MET A 94 10.29 4.73 4.82
C MET A 94 8.81 4.42 5.03
N LEU A 95 7.94 5.00 4.19
CA LEU A 95 6.51 4.70 4.22
C LEU A 95 6.24 3.22 3.89
N ALA A 96 6.90 2.68 2.87
CA ALA A 96 6.75 1.29 2.47
C ALA A 96 7.15 0.31 3.61
N VAL A 97 8.30 0.54 4.25
CA VAL A 97 8.73 -0.23 5.42
C VAL A 97 7.72 -0.10 6.55
N SER A 98 7.26 1.12 6.87
CA SER A 98 6.29 1.33 7.95
C SER A 98 4.96 0.61 7.70
N ILE A 99 4.49 0.54 6.45
CA ILE A 99 3.28 -0.21 6.09
C ILE A 99 3.48 -1.69 6.40
N LEU A 100 4.59 -2.30 5.95
CA LEU A 100 4.89 -3.71 6.18
C LEU A 100 5.06 -4.02 7.67
N GLU A 101 5.73 -3.16 8.43
CA GLU A 101 5.87 -3.31 9.88
C GLU A 101 4.52 -3.31 10.60
N ASN A 102 3.61 -2.41 10.22
CA ASN A 102 2.32 -2.30 10.88
C ASN A 102 1.34 -3.40 10.44
N LEU A 103 1.43 -3.90 9.20
CA LEU A 103 0.70 -5.10 8.80
C LEU A 103 1.13 -6.33 9.62
N ALA A 104 2.43 -6.47 9.89
CA ALA A 104 2.96 -7.54 10.73
C ALA A 104 2.52 -7.47 12.21
N LYS A 105 1.89 -6.36 12.65
CA LYS A 105 1.33 -6.19 14.01
C LYS A 105 -0.16 -6.55 14.09
N VAL A 106 -0.81 -6.87 12.98
CA VAL A 106 -2.21 -7.31 12.97
C VAL A 106 -2.31 -8.64 13.73
N LEU A 107 -3.23 -8.77 14.68
CA LEU A 107 -3.34 -9.95 15.57
C LEU A 107 -3.39 -11.29 14.83
N ARG A 108 -4.00 -11.32 13.65
CA ARG A 108 -4.14 -12.55 12.84
C ARG A 108 -3.02 -12.73 11.81
N PHE A 109 -2.00 -11.88 11.80
CA PHE A 109 -0.93 -11.91 10.81
C PHE A 109 -0.23 -13.27 10.75
N ASP A 110 0.26 -13.77 11.89
CA ASP A 110 0.98 -15.05 11.95
C ASP A 110 0.10 -16.22 11.47
N LEU A 111 -1.18 -16.22 11.84
CA LEU A 111 -2.15 -17.20 11.37
C LEU A 111 -2.32 -17.14 9.84
N ILE A 112 -2.39 -15.93 9.27
CA ILE A 112 -2.51 -15.75 7.82
C ILE A 112 -1.26 -16.28 7.13
N ILE A 113 -0.06 -15.92 7.58
CA ILE A 113 1.21 -16.38 7.02
C ILE A 113 1.30 -17.91 7.05
N MET A 114 0.97 -18.52 8.18
CA MET A 114 0.97 -19.97 8.35
C MET A 114 0.00 -20.67 7.39
N CYS A 115 -1.19 -20.09 7.19
CA CYS A 115 -2.25 -20.64 6.34
C CYS A 115 -2.14 -20.25 4.85
N LEU A 116 -1.09 -19.54 4.41
CA LEU A 116 -0.91 -19.22 3.00
C LEU A 116 -0.72 -20.50 2.17
N SER A 117 -1.43 -20.58 1.04
CA SER A 117 -1.21 -21.60 0.02
C SER A 117 0.19 -21.49 -0.58
N SER A 118 0.66 -22.57 -1.23
CA SER A 118 1.92 -22.55 -1.99
C SER A 118 1.96 -21.44 -3.04
N MET A 119 0.83 -21.19 -3.72
CA MET A 119 0.65 -20.10 -4.67
C MET A 119 0.90 -18.74 -4.01
N HIS A 120 0.20 -18.42 -2.91
CA HIS A 120 0.39 -17.14 -2.22
C HIS A 120 1.82 -16.98 -1.67
N LYS A 121 2.42 -18.06 -1.13
CA LYS A 121 3.83 -18.05 -0.67
C LYS A 121 4.81 -17.76 -1.81
N SER A 122 4.55 -18.30 -3.00
CA SER A 122 5.35 -18.02 -4.20
C SER A 122 5.18 -16.56 -4.64
N GLU A 123 3.95 -16.03 -4.65
CA GLU A 123 3.73 -14.62 -5.00
C GLU A 123 4.41 -13.67 -4.03
N LEU A 124 4.31 -13.94 -2.72
CA LEU A 124 4.95 -13.14 -1.69
C LEU A 124 6.47 -13.12 -1.87
N ARG A 125 7.09 -14.28 -2.13
CA ARG A 125 8.53 -14.39 -2.46
C ARG A 125 8.90 -13.51 -3.65
N LYS A 126 8.16 -13.60 -4.76
CA LYS A 126 8.41 -12.78 -5.97
C LYS A 126 8.35 -11.28 -5.68
N VAL A 127 7.43 -10.85 -4.81
CA VAL A 127 7.32 -9.44 -4.41
C VAL A 127 8.54 -9.02 -3.58
N TRP A 128 8.94 -9.83 -2.61
CA TRP A 128 10.13 -9.55 -1.81
C TRP A 128 11.41 -9.50 -2.65
N ASP A 129 11.59 -10.42 -3.60
CA ASP A 129 12.73 -10.42 -4.50
C ASP A 129 12.80 -9.10 -5.30
N GLN A 130 11.65 -8.59 -5.78
CA GLN A 130 11.59 -7.28 -6.45
C GLN A 130 11.97 -6.10 -5.53
N ILE A 131 11.57 -6.15 -4.26
CA ILE A 131 11.90 -5.09 -3.28
C ILE A 131 13.42 -5.05 -3.05
N PHE A 132 14.05 -6.22 -2.88
CA PHE A 132 15.49 -6.31 -2.65
C PHE A 132 16.33 -5.97 -3.90
N LEU A 133 15.83 -6.27 -5.11
CA LEU A 133 16.50 -5.88 -6.36
C LEU A 133 16.42 -4.37 -6.65
N ALA A 134 15.51 -3.63 -6.00
CA ALA A 134 15.30 -2.22 -6.30
C ALA A 134 16.35 -1.26 -5.71
N GLU A 135 17.29 -1.76 -4.90
CA GLU A 135 18.53 -1.11 -4.44
C GLU A 135 18.48 0.43 -4.22
N THR A 136 17.58 0.89 -3.32
CA THR A 136 17.44 2.31 -2.94
C THR A 136 17.37 2.56 -1.42
N ALA A 137 17.59 1.53 -0.60
CA ALA A 137 17.40 1.60 0.85
C ALA A 137 18.70 1.91 1.62
N SER A 138 18.61 2.68 2.71
CA SER A 138 19.73 2.86 3.64
C SER A 138 20.00 1.58 4.44
N ALA A 139 21.16 1.46 5.09
CA ALA A 139 21.54 0.27 5.85
C ALA A 139 20.49 -0.14 6.91
N ASP A 140 19.94 0.83 7.65
CA ASP A 140 18.90 0.57 8.64
C ASP A 140 17.61 0.02 8.01
N GLN A 141 17.22 0.56 6.85
CA GLN A 141 16.03 0.11 6.13
C GLN A 141 16.23 -1.28 5.53
N VAL A 142 17.44 -1.58 5.03
CA VAL A 142 17.78 -2.94 4.56
C VAL A 142 17.67 -3.95 5.69
N GLU A 143 18.16 -3.62 6.89
CA GLU A 143 18.05 -4.53 8.04
C GLU A 143 16.60 -4.70 8.48
N ALA A 144 15.81 -3.62 8.55
CA ALA A 144 14.37 -3.72 8.81
C ALA A 144 13.66 -4.61 7.79
N LEU A 145 13.99 -4.47 6.50
CA LEU A 145 13.46 -5.31 5.43
C LEU A 145 13.86 -6.78 5.58
N ARG A 146 15.07 -7.09 6.02
CA ARG A 146 15.50 -8.48 6.30
C ARG A 146 14.68 -9.09 7.43
N GLN A 147 14.50 -8.36 8.53
CA GLN A 147 13.68 -8.80 9.65
C GLN A 147 12.21 -9.01 9.25
N LEU A 148 11.66 -8.11 8.43
CA LEU A 148 10.32 -8.28 7.89
C LEU A 148 10.22 -9.47 6.93
N ARG A 149 11.20 -9.66 6.04
CA ARG A 149 11.24 -10.81 5.13
C ARG A 149 11.12 -12.13 5.89
N ALA A 150 11.84 -12.28 7.00
CA ALA A 150 11.77 -13.46 7.85
C ALA A 150 10.37 -13.71 8.46
N LYS A 151 9.62 -12.64 8.77
CA LYS A 151 8.23 -12.75 9.27
C LYS A 151 7.24 -13.12 8.18
N TYR A 152 7.41 -12.57 6.97
CA TYR A 152 6.50 -12.78 5.86
C TYR A 152 6.77 -14.09 5.11
N ILE A 153 8.03 -14.50 5.05
CA ILE A 153 8.49 -15.72 4.41
C ILE A 153 8.94 -16.65 5.52
N GLN A 154 8.05 -17.50 5.99
CA GLN A 154 8.41 -18.59 6.89
C GLN A 154 9.21 -19.62 6.08
N GLU A 155 10.53 -19.44 6.01
CA GLU A 155 11.47 -20.37 5.39
C GLU A 155 11.48 -21.66 6.25
N GLY A 156 10.79 -22.70 5.77
CA GLY A 156 10.87 -24.05 6.34
C GLY A 156 9.67 -24.49 7.20
N LEU A 157 8.62 -25.00 6.56
CA LEU A 157 7.81 -26.07 7.18
C LEU A 157 7.10 -27.00 6.17
N GLN A 158 7.08 -26.73 4.85
CA GLN A 158 6.15 -27.43 3.95
C GLN A 158 6.76 -28.11 2.70
N ASP A 159 8.06 -27.97 2.41
CA ASP A 159 8.63 -28.67 1.23
C ASP A 159 8.99 -30.15 1.47
N ASN A 160 8.92 -30.63 2.73
CA ASN A 160 9.26 -32.03 3.07
C ASN A 160 8.05 -32.91 3.39
N MET A 161 6.80 -32.45 3.25
CA MET A 161 5.63 -33.23 3.70
C MET A 161 4.79 -33.86 2.56
N PHE A 162 5.09 -33.54 1.29
CA PHE A 162 4.34 -34.09 0.14
C PHE A 162 5.19 -34.83 -0.90
N THR A 163 6.45 -35.14 -0.60
CA THR A 163 7.31 -36.00 -1.44
C THR A 163 7.52 -37.35 -0.78
N SER A 164 6.42 -38.06 -0.53
CA SER A 164 6.44 -39.51 -0.30
C SER A 164 5.10 -40.08 -0.76
N ASN A 165 5.07 -40.46 -2.03
CA ASN A 165 4.51 -41.73 -2.53
C ASN A 165 4.75 -41.83 -4.04
#